data_AF-A0A376MJW5-F1
#
_entry.id   AF-A0A376MJW5-F1
#
_cell.length_a   1.000
_cell.length_b   1.000
_cell.length_c   1.000
_cell.angle_alpha   90.00
_cell.angle_beta   90.00
_cell.angle_gamma   90.00
#
_symmetry.space_group_name_H-M   'P 1'
#
loop_
_entity.id
_entity.type
_entity.pdbx_description
1 polymer ?
#
loop_
_entity_poly.entity_id
_entity_poly.type
_entity_poly.pdbx_seq_one_letter_code
_entity_poly.pdbx_strand_id
1 'polypeptide(L)' 'MVMCYHGNSSKGAAQYLLQQGYDVVYSIDGGFEAWQRQFPAEVAYGA' A
#
# COMPACT_ATOMS: atom_id res chain seq x y z
N MET A 1 7.07 -3.53 0.28
CA MET A 1 5.62 -3.32 0.40
C MET A 1 5.25 -2.13 -0.46
N VAL A 2 4.13 -2.19 -1.17
CA VAL A 2 3.58 -1.09 -1.95
C VAL A 2 2.14 -0.86 -1.52
N MET A 3 1.76 0.39 -1.34
CA MET A 3 0.43 0.79 -0.90
C MET A 3 -0.04 1.97 -1.74
N CYS A 4 -1.31 1.96 -2.11
CA CYS A 4 -2.01 3.16 -2.57
C CYS A 4 -3.15 3.49 -1.62
N TYR A 5 -3.86 4.59 -1.88
CA TYR A 5 -4.88 5.06 -0.93
C TYR A 5 -6.01 4.04 -0.69
N HIS A 6 -6.49 3.32 -1.73
CA HIS A 6 -7.59 2.34 -1.64
C HIS A 6 -7.18 0.87 -1.82
N GLY A 7 -5.90 0.57 -2.08
CA GLY A 7 -5.39 -0.79 -2.30
C GLY A 7 -5.63 -1.39 -3.70
N ASN A 8 -6.26 -0.66 -4.64
CA ASN A 8 -6.51 -1.16 -6.00
C ASN A 8 -5.28 -1.02 -6.91
N SER A 9 -4.79 0.21 -7.10
CA SER A 9 -3.68 0.47 -8.02
C SER A 9 -2.34 -0.12 -7.55
N SER A 10 -2.15 -0.35 -6.24
CA SER A 10 -0.94 -0.99 -5.71
C SER A 10 -0.78 -2.45 -6.11
N LYS A 11 -1.87 -3.14 -6.52
CA LYS A 11 -1.81 -4.53 -7.00
C LYS A 11 -1.03 -4.64 -8.30
N GLY A 12 -1.34 -3.77 -9.27
CA GLY A 12 -0.61 -3.71 -10.55
C GLY A 12 0.85 -3.30 -10.34
N ALA A 13 1.11 -2.34 -9.45
CA ALA A 13 2.47 -1.92 -9.10
C ALA A 13 3.28 -3.04 -8.42
N ALA A 14 2.66 -3.81 -7.52
CA ALA A 14 3.30 -4.96 -6.90
C ALA A 14 3.67 -6.03 -7.94
N GLN A 15 2.75 -6.35 -8.86
CA GLN A 15 2.99 -7.29 -9.94
C GLN A 15 4.11 -6.83 -10.88
N TYR A 16 4.13 -5.54 -11.21
CA TYR A 16 5.18 -4.95 -12.03
C TYR A 16 6.56 -5.10 -11.37
N LEU A 17 6.66 -4.80 -10.08
CA LEU A 17 7.93 -4.94 -9.34
C LEU A 17 8.40 -6.39 -9.25
N LEU A 18 7.49 -7.34 -9.03
CA LEU A 18 7.85 -8.77 -9.11
C LEU A 18 8.45 -9.13 -10.48
N GLN A 19 7.89 -8.61 -11.57
CA GLN A 19 8.42 -8.81 -12.92
C GLN A 19 9.79 -8.15 -13.14
N GLN A 20 10.14 -7.11 -12.38
CA GLN A 20 11.46 -6.48 -12.42
C GLN A 20 12.53 -7.28 -11.64
N GLY A 21 12.18 -8.40 -11.03
CA GLY A 21 13.11 -9.26 -10.32
C GLY A 21 13.21 -9.00 -8.81
N TYR A 22 12.23 -8.31 -8.22
CA TYR A 22 12.12 -8.26 -6.77
C TYR A 22 11.60 -9.60 -6.24
N ASP A 23 12.28 -10.15 -5.23
CA ASP A 23 11.96 -11.49 -4.70
C ASP A 23 10.55 -11.57 -4.09
N VAL A 24 10.17 -10.54 -3.31
CA VAL A 24 8.90 -10.51 -2.60
C VAL A 24 8.35 -9.09 -2.54
N VAL A 25 7.13 -8.90 -3.05
CA VAL A 25 6.42 -7.62 -3.04
C VAL A 25 4.99 -7.84 -2.57
N TYR A 26 4.55 -7.03 -1.61
CA TYR A 26 3.21 -7.09 -1.03
C TYR A 26 2.41 -5.84 -1.39
N SER A 27 1.14 -6.02 -1.75
CA SER A 27 0.12 -4.96 -1.81
C SER A 27 -0.80 -5.05 -0.60
N ILE A 28 -1.22 -3.91 -0.06
CA ILE A 28 -2.13 -3.86 1.10
C ILE A 28 -3.57 -3.70 0.62
N ASP A 29 -4.43 -4.65 0.99
CA ASP A 29 -5.87 -4.55 0.74
C ASP A 29 -6.50 -3.42 1.57
N GLY A 30 -7.40 -2.65 0.95
CA GLY A 30 -7.99 -1.45 1.56
C GLY A 30 -7.06 -0.23 1.62
N GLY A 31 -5.79 -0.40 1.29
CA GLY A 31 -4.82 0.69 1.17
C GLY A 31 -4.60 1.49 2.46
N PHE A 32 -4.14 2.73 2.28
CA PHE A 32 -3.93 3.65 3.39
C PHE A 32 -5.23 3.98 4.12
N GLU A 33 -6.35 4.10 3.40
CA GLU A 33 -7.64 4.44 3.99
C GLU A 33 -8.09 3.42 5.04
N ALA A 34 -7.97 2.12 4.74
CA ALA A 34 -8.31 1.06 5.69
C ALA A 34 -7.40 1.10 6.93
N TRP A 35 -6.10 1.36 6.74
CA TRP A 35 -5.15 1.50 7.84
C TRP A 35 -5.47 2.71 8.72
N GLN A 36 -5.71 3.88 8.12
CA GLN A 36 -6.09 5.10 8.84
C GLN A 36 -7.37 4.91 9.67
N ARG A 37 -8.36 4.17 9.16
CA ARG A 37 -9.60 3.89 9.92
C ARG A 37 -9.35 3.02 11.16
N GLN A 38 -8.35 2.14 11.12
CA GLN A 38 -7.99 1.28 12.25
C GLN A 38 -7.07 1.99 13.25
N PHE A 39 -6.15 2.82 12.77
CA PHE A 39 -5.13 3.50 13.58
C PHE A 39 -5.14 5.02 13.37
N PRO A 40 -6.26 5.71 13.65
CA PRO A 40 -6.41 7.12 13.32
C PRO A 40 -5.40 8.02 14.06
N ALA A 41 -4.94 7.62 15.25
CA ALA A 41 -3.95 8.36 16.03
C ALA A 41 -2.51 8.21 15.51
N GLU A 42 -2.25 7.27 14.60
CA GLU A 42 -0.92 6.99 14.06
C GLU A 42 -0.68 7.67 12.70
N VAL A 43 -1.67 8.42 12.20
CA VAL A 43 -1.54 9.17 10.95
C VAL A 43 -0.74 10.44 11.18
N ALA A 44 0.40 10.57 10.50
CA ALA A 44 1.11 11.84 10.40
C ALA A 44 0.41 12.74 9.38
N TYR A 45 -0.07 13.89 9.84
CA TYR A 45 -0.51 14.98 8.97
C TYR A 45 0.71 15.86 8.66
N GLY A 46 0.95 16.16 7.38
CA GLY A 46 2.06 17.01 6.97
C GLY A 46 1.93 18.41 7.58
N ALA A 47 3.07 19.00 7.95
CA ALA A 47 3.18 20.37 8.44
C ALA A 47 3.04 21.40 7.31
#